data_AF-A0A8T2NZ81-F1
#
_entry.id   AF-A0A8T2NZ81-F1
#
_cell.length_a   1.000
_cell.length_b   1.000
_cell.length_c   1.000
_cell.angle_alpha   90.00
_cell.angle_beta   90.00
_cell.angle_gamma   90.00
#
_symmetry.space_group_name_H-M   'P 1'
#
loop_
_entity.id
_entity.type
_entity.pdbx_description
1 polymer ?
#
loop_
_entity_poly.entity_id
_entity_poly.type
_entity_poly.pdbx_seq_one_letter_code
_entity_poly.pdbx_strand_id
1 'polypeptide(L)'
;MLRIYDLSKPEAEPQELAGHTSAIKKALWCNNDKQILSAADDKTVRLWDRSSMEVVKSLPFDVSVSSMEYIPDGDVLVITYGKTIAFYNALSLDLIKTVDAPASIHSASLHPEKEFFVAGGDDFKLYKYDYSTKEELESYKGHFGPVHCVRFSPDGELYASGSEDGTLRLWQTAVGKTYGLWKCVLPEELVSENSDTLYCTAPECLLDHVANEVDLEGRERRPARLPSDSLHDSVR
;
A
#
# COMPACT_ATOMS: atom_id res chain seq x y z
N MET A 1 3.78 16.61 13.24
CA MET A 1 4.41 17.51 12.24
C MET A 1 5.06 16.64 11.18
N LEU A 2 4.93 16.97 9.91
CA LEU A 2 5.69 16.32 8.82
C LEU A 2 6.98 17.08 8.56
N ARG A 3 8.03 16.36 8.17
CA ARG A 3 9.30 16.92 7.75
C ARG A 3 9.69 16.35 6.41
N ILE A 4 10.13 17.23 5.51
CA ILE A 4 10.62 16.86 4.18
C ILE A 4 12.11 17.17 4.14
N TYR A 5 12.91 16.15 3.82
CA TYR A 5 14.36 16.24 3.76
C TYR A 5 14.81 16.22 2.29
N ASP A 6 15.76 17.08 1.93
CA ASP A 6 16.43 17.04 0.64
C ASP A 6 17.66 16.13 0.74
N LEU A 7 17.59 14.94 0.14
CA LEU A 7 18.68 13.97 0.18
C LEU A 7 19.94 14.44 -0.58
N SER A 8 19.82 15.44 -1.46
CA SER A 8 20.98 16.05 -2.12
C SER A 8 21.71 17.07 -1.24
N LYS A 9 21.05 17.53 -0.16
CA LYS A 9 21.55 18.54 0.78
C LYS A 9 21.25 18.11 2.22
N PRO A 10 21.93 17.09 2.74
CA PRO A 10 21.63 16.50 4.05
C PRO A 10 21.81 17.46 5.22
N GLU A 11 22.65 18.50 5.05
CA GLU A 11 22.92 19.53 6.06
C GLU A 11 21.87 20.66 6.09
N ALA A 12 20.96 20.71 5.11
CA ALA A 12 19.92 21.74 5.07
C ALA A 12 18.81 21.44 6.07
N GLU A 13 18.24 22.49 6.67
CA GLU A 13 17.07 22.34 7.54
C GLU A 13 15.88 21.75 6.75
N PRO A 14 15.13 20.80 7.32
CA PRO A 14 13.99 20.20 6.66
C PRO A 14 12.86 21.21 6.51
N GLN A 15 12.07 21.04 5.44
CA GLN A 15 10.83 21.78 5.31
C GLN A 15 9.78 21.15 6.23
N GLU A 16 9.09 21.98 7.02
CA GLU A 16 8.15 21.49 8.03
C GLU A 16 6.70 21.85 7.68
N LEU A 17 5.81 20.85 7.75
CA LEU A 17 4.37 21.04 7.61
C LEU A 17 3.70 20.83 8.97
N ALA A 18 3.19 21.91 9.53
CA ALA A 18 2.46 21.92 10.79
C ALA A 18 0.94 21.98 10.54
N GLY A 19 0.18 21.19 11.29
CA GLY A 19 -1.28 21.29 11.26
C GLY A 19 -2.01 20.11 11.87
N HIS A 20 -1.47 18.89 11.76
CA HIS A 20 -2.01 17.74 12.50
C HIS A 20 -1.86 17.96 14.01
N THR A 21 -2.91 17.61 14.76
CA THR A 21 -2.97 17.79 16.21
C THR A 21 -2.64 16.52 17.00
N SER A 22 -2.38 15.42 16.29
CA SER A 22 -1.99 14.12 16.86
C SER A 22 -0.89 13.46 16.03
N ALA A 23 -0.47 12.27 16.44
CA ALA A 23 0.51 11.45 15.75
C ALA A 23 0.06 11.17 14.31
N ILE A 24 1.00 11.32 13.38
CA ILE A 24 0.78 11.03 11.97
C ILE A 24 1.08 9.56 11.77
N LYS A 25 0.11 8.81 11.26
CA LYS A 25 0.24 7.38 11.00
C LYS A 25 0.89 7.11 9.65
N LYS A 26 0.54 7.89 8.64
CA LYS A 26 0.98 7.66 7.26
C LYS A 26 1.12 8.97 6.49
N ALA A 27 2.13 9.04 5.63
CA ALA A 27 2.34 10.13 4.69
C ALA A 27 2.77 9.55 3.34
N LEU A 28 2.17 10.03 2.25
CA LEU A 28 2.37 9.53 0.89
C LEU A 28 2.55 10.71 -0.07
N TRP A 29 3.45 10.58 -1.04
CA TRP A 29 3.53 11.51 -2.16
C TRP A 29 2.42 11.23 -3.17
N CYS A 30 1.87 12.28 -3.76
CA CYS A 30 0.94 12.18 -4.87
C CYS A 30 1.17 13.32 -5.88
N ASN A 31 0.53 13.21 -7.05
CA ASN A 31 0.58 14.24 -8.10
C ASN A 31 2.02 14.55 -8.57
N ASN A 32 2.81 13.51 -8.84
CA ASN A 32 4.23 13.63 -9.25
C ASN A 32 5.06 14.47 -8.25
N ASP A 33 4.99 14.12 -6.96
CA ASP A 33 5.74 14.73 -5.85
C ASP A 33 5.45 16.23 -5.62
N LYS A 34 4.32 16.73 -6.14
CA LYS A 34 3.85 18.11 -5.89
C LYS A 34 2.98 18.21 -4.65
N GLN A 35 2.37 17.11 -4.23
CA GLN A 35 1.45 17.08 -3.11
C GLN A 35 1.77 15.91 -2.18
N ILE A 36 1.34 16.07 -0.92
CA ILE A 36 1.49 15.06 0.12
C ILE A 36 0.11 14.76 0.68
N LEU A 37 -0.19 13.48 0.85
CA LEU A 37 -1.34 13.01 1.61
C LEU A 37 -0.84 12.54 2.98
N SER A 38 -1.49 12.96 4.06
CA SER A 38 -1.19 12.44 5.39
C SER A 38 -2.43 12.07 6.17
N ALA A 39 -2.37 10.95 6.87
CA ALA A 39 -3.39 10.46 7.77
C ALA A 39 -2.85 10.48 9.21
N ALA A 40 -3.65 10.97 10.15
CA ALA A 40 -3.25 11.08 11.55
C ALA A 40 -4.33 10.60 12.51
N ASP A 41 -3.93 10.35 13.75
CA ASP A 41 -4.83 9.96 14.85
C ASP A 41 -5.74 11.10 15.33
N ASP A 42 -5.60 12.30 14.76
CA ASP A 42 -6.57 13.39 14.91
C ASP A 42 -7.85 13.16 14.08
N LYS A 43 -7.95 11.98 13.45
CA LYS A 43 -9.06 11.54 12.58
C LYS A 43 -9.19 12.38 11.33
N THR A 44 -8.10 12.98 10.87
CA THR A 44 -8.08 13.72 9.61
C THR A 44 -7.13 13.10 8.60
N VAL A 45 -7.55 13.14 7.35
CA VAL A 45 -6.66 12.99 6.20
C VAL A 45 -6.50 14.35 5.54
N ARG A 46 -5.26 14.76 5.29
CA ARG A 46 -4.95 16.08 4.74
C ARG A 46 -4.15 15.95 3.46
N LEU A 47 -4.50 16.80 2.50
CA LEU A 47 -3.74 17.02 1.28
C LEU A 47 -2.97 18.32 1.45
N TRP A 48 -1.66 18.27 1.25
CA TRP A 48 -0.73 19.39 1.38
C TRP A 48 -0.16 19.73 0.02
N ASP A 49 0.04 21.02 -0.23
CA ASP A 49 0.81 21.48 -1.37
C ASP A 49 2.27 21.67 -0.97
N ARG A 50 3.18 21.05 -1.73
CA ARG A 50 4.62 21.12 -1.44
C ARG A 50 5.19 22.50 -1.73
N SER A 51 4.61 23.26 -2.66
CA SER A 51 5.17 24.56 -3.04
C SER A 51 4.78 25.67 -2.07
N SER A 52 3.53 25.68 -1.60
CA SER A 52 3.04 26.66 -0.62
C SER A 52 3.26 26.24 0.83
N MET A 53 3.51 24.95 1.11
CA MET A 53 3.58 24.38 2.46
C MET A 53 2.28 24.49 3.25
N GLU A 54 1.14 24.58 2.56
CA GLU A 54 -0.17 24.73 3.17
C GLU A 54 -1.07 23.51 2.96
N VAL A 55 -2.07 23.38 3.82
CA VAL A 55 -3.14 22.38 3.66
C VAL A 55 -4.07 22.83 2.53
N VAL A 56 -4.12 22.06 1.44
CA VAL A 56 -5.06 22.27 0.32
C VAL A 56 -6.46 21.86 0.74
N LYS A 57 -6.60 20.67 1.34
CA LYS A 57 -7.88 20.12 1.77
C LYS A 57 -7.71 19.21 2.98
N SER A 58 -8.71 19.19 3.84
CA SER A 58 -8.76 18.34 5.03
C SER A 58 -10.07 17.57 5.04
N LEU A 59 -9.99 16.26 5.27
CA LEU A 59 -11.10 15.33 5.30
C LEU A 59 -11.21 14.74 6.72
N PRO A 60 -12.28 15.07 7.47
CA PRO A 60 -12.51 14.52 8.80
C PRO A 60 -13.19 13.15 8.75
N PHE A 61 -12.89 12.30 9.73
CA PHE A 61 -13.51 11.00 9.96
C PHE A 61 -14.02 10.89 11.41
N ASP A 62 -15.07 10.09 11.62
CA ASP A 62 -15.61 9.85 12.96
C ASP A 62 -14.72 8.92 13.80
N VAL A 63 -13.91 8.10 13.13
CA VAL A 63 -13.00 7.11 13.69
C VAL A 63 -11.59 7.35 13.15
N SER A 64 -10.56 6.94 13.90
CA SER A 64 -9.18 7.01 13.41
C SER A 64 -9.00 6.12 12.18
N VAL A 65 -8.25 6.64 11.21
CA VAL A 65 -7.88 5.90 9.99
C VAL A 65 -6.93 4.77 10.36
N SER A 66 -7.20 3.59 9.81
CA SER A 66 -6.41 2.37 10.04
C SER A 66 -5.26 2.28 9.04
N SER A 67 -5.54 2.45 7.74
CA SER A 67 -4.52 2.49 6.68
C SER A 67 -4.91 3.46 5.58
N MET A 68 -3.90 3.91 4.82
CA MET A 68 -4.03 4.77 3.65
C MET A 68 -3.09 4.29 2.54
N GLU A 69 -3.55 4.27 1.29
CA GLU A 69 -2.77 3.85 0.12
C GLU A 69 -3.12 4.71 -1.10
N TYR A 70 -2.10 5.22 -1.79
CA TYR A 70 -2.26 5.99 -3.02
C TYR A 70 -1.90 5.11 -4.21
N ILE A 71 -2.78 5.09 -5.20
CA ILE A 71 -2.61 4.37 -6.45
C ILE A 71 -2.48 5.43 -7.55
N PRO A 72 -1.26 5.60 -8.11
CA PRO A 72 -0.98 6.65 -9.09
C PRO A 72 -1.79 6.48 -10.37
N ASP A 73 -1.99 5.24 -10.81
CA ASP A 73 -2.85 4.97 -11.94
C ASP A 73 -4.30 5.37 -11.57
N GLY A 74 -4.81 6.43 -12.19
CA GLY A 74 -6.17 6.95 -11.99
C GLY A 74 -6.42 7.68 -10.68
N ASP A 75 -5.36 8.07 -9.97
CA ASP A 75 -5.40 8.92 -8.78
C ASP A 75 -6.41 8.45 -7.73
N VAL A 76 -6.33 7.17 -7.35
CA VAL A 76 -7.22 6.59 -6.35
C VAL A 76 -6.52 6.57 -4.99
N LEU A 77 -7.21 7.05 -3.98
CA LEU A 77 -6.79 6.98 -2.58
C LEU A 77 -7.69 5.99 -1.84
N VAL A 78 -7.10 4.89 -1.36
CA VAL A 78 -7.78 3.89 -0.53
C VAL A 78 -7.56 4.25 0.94
N ILE A 79 -8.63 4.35 1.71
CA ILE A 79 -8.62 4.66 3.14
C ILE A 79 -9.45 3.61 3.85
N THR A 80 -8.90 2.99 4.89
CA THR A 80 -9.65 2.06 5.75
C THR A 80 -9.87 2.68 7.12
N TYR A 81 -11.08 2.56 7.66
CA TYR A 81 -11.41 3.01 9.01
C TYR A 81 -12.57 2.20 9.57
N GLY A 82 -12.39 1.61 10.76
CA GLY A 82 -13.40 0.71 11.32
C GLY A 82 -13.65 -0.46 10.37
N LYS A 83 -14.89 -0.63 9.90
CA LYS A 83 -15.28 -1.69 8.94
C LYS A 83 -15.31 -1.21 7.49
N THR A 84 -15.08 0.08 7.26
CA THR A 84 -15.30 0.71 5.96
C THR A 84 -13.98 0.80 5.21
N ILE A 85 -14.01 0.40 3.95
CA ILE A 85 -13.01 0.73 2.94
C ILE A 85 -13.61 1.82 2.05
N ALA A 86 -12.99 2.99 2.05
CA ALA A 86 -13.40 4.12 1.25
C ALA A 86 -12.36 4.44 0.18
N PHE A 87 -12.84 4.80 -1.00
CA PHE A 87 -12.04 5.17 -2.16
C PHE A 87 -12.35 6.61 -2.51
N TYR A 88 -11.31 7.43 -2.54
CA TYR A 88 -11.39 8.85 -2.88
C TYR A 88 -10.57 9.12 -4.14
N ASN A 89 -10.90 10.19 -4.84
CA ASN A 89 -9.94 10.79 -5.75
C ASN A 89 -8.82 11.42 -4.92
N ALA A 90 -7.56 11.06 -5.20
CA ALA A 90 -6.41 11.49 -4.41
C ALA A 90 -6.13 13.00 -4.52
N LEU A 91 -6.47 13.62 -5.65
CA LEU A 91 -6.18 15.02 -5.93
C LEU A 91 -7.28 15.94 -5.40
N SER A 92 -8.55 15.54 -5.56
CA SER A 92 -9.68 16.35 -5.10
C SER A 92 -10.20 15.94 -3.72
N LEU A 93 -9.84 14.77 -3.18
CA LEU A 93 -10.44 14.15 -1.99
C LEU A 93 -11.97 14.03 -2.07
N ASP A 94 -12.50 13.81 -3.27
CA ASP A 94 -13.92 13.52 -3.45
C ASP A 94 -14.17 12.02 -3.34
N LEU A 95 -15.22 11.64 -2.63
CA LEU A 95 -15.58 10.24 -2.40
C LEU A 95 -16.03 9.60 -3.72
N ILE A 96 -15.35 8.53 -4.13
CA ILE A 96 -15.71 7.71 -5.29
C ILE A 96 -16.68 6.63 -4.86
N LYS A 97 -16.31 5.85 -3.83
CA LYS A 97 -17.12 4.73 -3.34
C LYS A 97 -16.71 4.29 -1.94
N THR A 98 -17.61 3.59 -1.26
CA THR A 98 -17.38 2.89 0.00
C THR A 98 -17.83 1.43 -0.11
N VAL A 99 -17.17 0.56 0.65
CA VAL A 99 -17.51 -0.84 0.86
C VAL A 99 -17.37 -1.15 2.35
N ASP A 100 -18.38 -1.79 2.95
CA ASP A 100 -18.34 -2.21 4.35
C ASP A 100 -18.05 -3.70 4.44
N ALA A 101 -17.04 -4.06 5.22
CA ALA A 101 -16.66 -5.42 5.50
C ALA A 101 -17.41 -5.96 6.75
N PRO A 102 -17.53 -7.29 6.91
CA PRO A 102 -18.18 -7.88 8.08
C PRO A 102 -17.41 -7.63 9.39
N ALA A 103 -16.09 -7.43 9.32
CA ALA A 103 -15.19 -7.16 10.43
C ALA A 103 -14.42 -5.84 10.25
N SER A 104 -13.77 -5.37 11.32
CA SER A 104 -12.89 -4.21 11.23
C SER A 104 -11.70 -4.50 10.30
N ILE A 105 -11.37 -3.54 9.44
CA ILE A 105 -10.33 -3.65 8.43
C ILE A 105 -9.14 -2.81 8.83
N HIS A 106 -7.99 -3.46 8.99
CA HIS A 106 -6.75 -2.78 9.32
C HIS A 106 -6.10 -2.18 8.07
N SER A 107 -6.14 -2.91 6.96
CA SER A 107 -5.49 -2.50 5.71
C SER A 107 -6.25 -3.01 4.49
N ALA A 108 -6.21 -2.26 3.40
CA ALA A 108 -6.71 -2.67 2.11
C ALA A 108 -5.78 -2.15 1.01
N SER A 109 -5.73 -2.89 -0.10
CA SER A 109 -4.96 -2.54 -1.29
C SER A 109 -5.79 -2.86 -2.53
N LEU A 110 -5.80 -1.93 -3.48
CA LEU A 110 -6.56 -2.05 -4.73
C LEU A 110 -5.61 -2.51 -5.83
N HIS A 111 -6.06 -3.49 -6.60
CA HIS A 111 -5.28 -4.04 -7.70
C HIS A 111 -4.97 -2.92 -8.72
N PRO A 112 -3.77 -2.89 -9.33
CA PRO A 112 -3.37 -1.84 -10.27
C PRO A 112 -4.35 -1.62 -11.44
N GLU A 113 -4.92 -2.71 -11.98
CA GLU A 113 -5.93 -2.67 -13.05
C GLU A 113 -7.36 -2.30 -12.58
N LYS A 114 -7.54 -2.06 -11.27
CA LYS A 114 -8.80 -1.62 -10.63
C LYS A 114 -10.00 -2.53 -10.87
N GLU A 115 -9.75 -3.82 -11.00
CA GLU A 115 -10.80 -4.84 -11.15
C GLU A 115 -11.31 -5.33 -9.78
N PHE A 116 -10.43 -5.54 -8.82
CA PHE A 116 -10.76 -5.95 -7.46
C PHE A 116 -9.78 -5.34 -6.46
N PHE A 117 -10.10 -5.45 -5.18
CA PHE A 117 -9.21 -5.07 -4.09
C PHE A 117 -9.24 -6.13 -3.00
N VAL A 118 -8.18 -6.16 -2.19
CA VAL A 118 -8.07 -7.05 -1.04
C VAL A 118 -8.02 -6.24 0.26
N ALA A 119 -8.59 -6.80 1.32
CA ALA A 119 -8.65 -6.18 2.64
C ALA A 119 -8.32 -7.19 3.74
N GLY A 120 -7.47 -6.80 4.69
CA GLY A 120 -7.11 -7.56 5.88
C GLY A 120 -7.97 -7.17 7.08
N GLY A 121 -8.65 -8.16 7.66
CA GLY A 121 -9.57 -7.98 8.77
C GLY A 121 -9.00 -8.40 10.13
N ASP A 122 -9.64 -7.88 11.17
CA ASP A 122 -9.41 -8.26 12.57
C ASP A 122 -9.87 -9.70 12.88
N ASP A 123 -10.74 -10.27 12.05
CA ASP A 123 -11.27 -11.63 12.20
C ASP A 123 -10.42 -12.71 11.50
N PHE A 124 -9.14 -12.39 11.29
CA PHE A 124 -8.08 -13.25 10.75
C PHE A 124 -8.27 -13.63 9.27
N LYS A 125 -9.21 -12.95 8.60
CA LYS A 125 -9.51 -13.16 7.19
C LYS A 125 -8.87 -12.10 6.32
N LEU A 126 -8.58 -12.52 5.09
CA LEU A 126 -8.49 -11.62 3.95
C LEU A 126 -9.80 -11.67 3.17
N TYR A 127 -10.25 -10.51 2.71
CA TYR A 127 -11.40 -10.37 1.85
C TYR A 127 -10.95 -9.91 0.47
N LYS A 128 -11.58 -10.42 -0.58
CA LYS A 128 -11.44 -9.97 -1.96
C LYS A 128 -12.79 -9.48 -2.45
N TYR A 129 -12.83 -8.26 -2.95
CA TYR A 129 -14.05 -7.61 -3.43
C TYR A 129 -13.88 -7.16 -4.88
N ASP A 130 -14.94 -7.29 -5.67
CA ASP A 130 -15.00 -6.64 -6.98
C ASP A 130 -15.04 -5.12 -6.78
N TYR A 131 -14.16 -4.39 -7.46
CA TYR A 131 -14.08 -2.94 -7.29
C TYR A 131 -15.31 -2.24 -7.86
N SER A 132 -15.88 -2.74 -8.95
CA SER A 132 -16.99 -2.13 -9.66
C SER A 132 -18.33 -2.42 -8.99
N THR A 133 -18.62 -3.68 -8.69
CA THR A 133 -19.91 -4.11 -8.11
C THR A 133 -19.93 -4.03 -6.59
N LYS A 134 -18.76 -4.02 -5.94
CA LYS A 134 -18.57 -4.05 -4.48
C LYS A 134 -18.99 -5.38 -3.83
N GLU A 135 -19.17 -6.41 -4.64
CA GLU A 135 -19.54 -7.74 -4.15
C GLU A 135 -18.31 -8.45 -3.60
N GLU A 136 -18.49 -9.20 -2.50
CA GLU A 136 -17.45 -10.11 -2.01
C GLU A 136 -17.27 -11.24 -3.01
N LEU A 137 -16.09 -11.32 -3.60
CA LEU A 137 -15.72 -12.41 -4.51
C LEU A 137 -15.29 -13.63 -3.70
N GLU A 138 -14.38 -13.43 -2.75
CA GLU A 138 -13.78 -14.49 -1.95
C GLU A 138 -13.37 -13.98 -0.56
N SER A 139 -13.32 -14.88 0.42
CA SER A 139 -12.65 -14.63 1.69
C SER A 139 -11.75 -15.80 2.09
N TYR A 140 -10.51 -15.48 2.44
CA TYR A 140 -9.48 -16.45 2.77
C TYR A 140 -9.31 -16.56 4.27
N LYS A 141 -9.47 -17.77 4.79
CA LYS A 141 -9.08 -18.15 6.16
C LYS A 141 -7.74 -18.86 6.09
N GLY A 142 -6.70 -18.20 6.57
CA GLY A 142 -5.34 -18.75 6.52
C GLY A 142 -4.49 -18.29 7.69
N HIS A 143 -4.58 -17.02 8.05
CA HIS A 143 -3.92 -16.47 9.22
C HIS A 143 -4.58 -16.92 10.52
N PHE A 144 -3.78 -16.98 11.58
CA PHE A 144 -4.21 -17.37 12.93
C PHE A 144 -4.32 -16.17 13.89
N GLY A 145 -4.22 -14.96 13.36
CA GLY A 145 -4.36 -13.70 14.07
C GLY A 145 -4.80 -12.57 13.14
N PRO A 146 -5.09 -11.36 13.66
CA PRO A 146 -5.49 -10.20 12.87
C PRO A 146 -4.54 -9.94 11.71
N VAL A 147 -5.09 -9.58 10.56
CA VAL A 147 -4.29 -9.21 9.38
C VAL A 147 -4.13 -7.70 9.38
N HIS A 148 -2.95 -7.22 9.75
CA HIS A 148 -2.69 -5.79 9.94
C HIS A 148 -2.36 -5.06 8.64
N CYS A 149 -1.82 -5.76 7.64
CA CYS A 149 -1.36 -5.14 6.42
C CYS A 149 -1.57 -6.05 5.21
N VAL A 150 -1.92 -5.46 4.07
CA VAL A 150 -2.03 -6.14 2.78
C VAL A 150 -1.61 -5.20 1.65
N ARG A 151 -0.82 -5.67 0.68
CA ARG A 151 -0.36 -4.88 -0.48
C ARG A 151 -0.22 -5.71 -1.73
N PHE A 152 -0.71 -5.19 -2.85
CA PHE A 152 -0.38 -5.71 -4.17
C PHE A 152 1.05 -5.35 -4.58
N SER A 153 1.66 -6.22 -5.39
CA SER A 153 2.80 -5.84 -6.21
C SER A 153 2.37 -4.81 -7.27
N PRO A 154 3.28 -3.94 -7.74
CA PRO A 154 2.96 -2.94 -8.76
C PRO A 154 2.45 -3.54 -10.08
N ASP A 155 2.84 -4.78 -10.40
CA ASP A 155 2.35 -5.53 -11.56
C ASP A 155 1.01 -6.26 -11.32
N GLY A 156 0.51 -6.25 -10.08
CA GLY A 156 -0.74 -6.87 -9.67
C GLY A 156 -0.71 -8.40 -9.58
N GLU A 157 0.39 -9.06 -9.95
CA GLU A 157 0.44 -10.53 -10.04
C GLU A 157 0.44 -11.22 -8.68
N LEU A 158 0.94 -10.52 -7.66
CA LEU A 158 1.08 -11.01 -6.30
C LEU A 158 0.51 -10.00 -5.30
N TYR A 159 0.17 -10.49 -4.12
CA TYR A 159 -0.03 -9.64 -2.96
C TYR A 159 0.50 -10.30 -1.70
N ALA A 160 0.98 -9.49 -0.77
CA ALA A 160 1.46 -9.94 0.53
C ALA A 160 0.47 -9.54 1.62
N SER A 161 0.37 -10.36 2.67
CA SER A 161 -0.36 -10.05 3.89
C SER A 161 0.49 -10.32 5.12
N GLY A 162 0.44 -9.43 6.10
CA GLY A 162 1.11 -9.59 7.39
C GLY A 162 0.12 -9.63 8.54
N SER A 163 0.35 -10.55 9.47
CA SER A 163 -0.56 -10.84 10.57
C SER A 163 0.13 -10.83 11.93
N GLU A 164 -0.65 -10.58 12.97
CA GLU A 164 -0.24 -10.73 14.37
C GLU A 164 0.17 -12.18 14.71
N ASP A 165 -0.18 -13.17 13.88
CA ASP A 165 0.30 -14.55 14.02
C ASP A 165 1.81 -14.71 13.78
N GLY A 166 2.52 -13.62 13.51
CA GLY A 166 3.95 -13.58 13.26
C GLY A 166 4.34 -14.03 11.86
N THR A 167 3.38 -14.22 10.95
CA THR A 167 3.63 -14.66 9.59
C THR A 167 3.32 -13.58 8.56
N LEU A 168 4.15 -13.59 7.51
CA LEU A 168 3.88 -12.96 6.23
C LEU A 168 3.49 -14.04 5.24
N ARG A 169 2.44 -13.79 4.46
CA ARG A 169 1.98 -14.71 3.41
C ARG A 169 1.94 -14.00 2.08
N LEU A 170 2.37 -14.73 1.06
CA LEU A 170 2.34 -14.30 -0.33
C LEU A 170 1.24 -15.07 -1.07
N TRP A 171 0.47 -14.34 -1.86
CA TRP A 171 -0.70 -14.83 -2.56
C TRP A 171 -0.60 -14.51 -4.04
N GLN A 172 -1.06 -15.43 -4.88
CA GLN A 172 -1.14 -15.22 -6.32
C GLN A 172 -2.51 -14.67 -6.69
N THR A 173 -2.51 -13.65 -7.54
CA THR A 173 -3.72 -12.99 -8.01
C THR A 173 -4.50 -13.84 -9.01
N ALA A 174 -3.79 -14.51 -9.92
CA ALA A 174 -4.35 -15.43 -10.92
C ALA A 174 -3.63 -16.78 -10.85
N VAL A 175 -4.40 -17.87 -10.84
CA VAL A 175 -3.86 -19.24 -10.83
C VAL A 175 -3.28 -19.55 -12.21
N GLY A 176 -1.96 -19.70 -12.31
CA GLY A 176 -1.31 -20.07 -13.57
C GLY A 176 0.19 -19.76 -13.67
N LYS A 177 0.72 -18.92 -12.79
CA LYS A 177 2.16 -18.62 -12.69
C LYS A 177 2.70 -19.07 -11.35
N THR A 178 3.63 -20.02 -11.36
CA THR A 178 4.19 -20.59 -10.13
C THR A 178 5.26 -19.64 -9.55
N TYR A 179 4.95 -18.98 -8.44
CA TYR A 179 5.94 -18.25 -7.65
C TYR A 179 6.39 -19.11 -6.46
N GLY A 180 7.69 -19.08 -6.13
CA GLY A 180 8.30 -19.92 -5.10
C GLY A 180 7.75 -19.66 -3.69
N LEU A 181 7.93 -20.63 -2.78
CA LEU A 181 7.63 -20.46 -1.35
C LEU A 181 8.76 -19.65 -0.70
N TRP A 182 8.44 -18.45 -0.20
CA TRP A 182 9.41 -17.58 0.47
C TRP A 182 9.30 -17.74 1.98
N LYS A 183 10.44 -17.93 2.63
CA LYS A 183 10.56 -17.84 4.09
C LYS A 183 11.47 -16.66 4.39
N CYS A 184 10.96 -15.67 5.11
CA CYS A 184 11.80 -14.62 5.67
C CYS A 184 12.72 -15.28 6.72
N VAL A 185 14.03 -15.27 6.47
CA VAL A 185 15.06 -15.71 7.42
C VAL A 185 15.84 -14.46 7.81
N LEU A 186 15.78 -14.08 9.08
CA LEU A 186 16.61 -12.99 9.58
C LEU A 186 18.08 -13.41 9.48
N PRO A 187 18.98 -12.53 9.00
CA PRO A 187 20.42 -12.78 9.03
C PRO A 187 20.87 -13.10 10.46
N GLU A 188 21.68 -14.14 10.64
CA GLU A 188 22.19 -14.57 11.96
C GLU A 188 22.96 -13.46 12.69
N GLU A 189 23.46 -12.45 11.97
CA GLU A 189 24.21 -11.32 12.52
C GLU A 189 23.35 -10.32 13.33
N LEU A 190 22.02 -10.36 13.22
CA LEU A 190 21.11 -9.55 14.04
C LEU A 190 20.65 -10.24 15.33
N VAL A 191 21.16 -11.45 15.62
CA VAL A 191 20.77 -12.26 16.78
C VAL A 191 21.60 -11.94 18.03
N SER A 192 22.70 -11.18 17.91
CA SER A 192 23.50 -10.74 19.05
C SER A 192 23.25 -9.28 19.42
N GLU A 193 22.66 -9.11 20.61
CA GLU A 193 22.38 -7.88 21.36
C GLU A 193 21.09 -7.14 20.95
N ASN A 194 20.08 -7.29 21.83
CA ASN A 194 18.73 -6.68 21.83
C ASN A 194 17.65 -7.40 21.00
N SER A 195 17.35 -8.64 21.39
CA SER A 195 16.21 -9.42 20.89
C SER A 195 14.82 -8.84 21.21
N ASP A 196 14.72 -7.79 22.04
CA ASP A 196 13.44 -7.18 22.42
C ASP A 196 13.06 -5.96 21.56
N THR A 197 13.94 -5.50 20.66
CA THR A 197 13.73 -4.24 19.91
C THR A 197 13.49 -4.43 18.41
N LEU A 198 13.63 -5.64 17.88
CA LEU A 198 13.46 -5.93 16.45
C LEU A 198 12.01 -6.25 16.04
N TYR A 199 11.08 -6.39 16.99
CA TYR A 199 9.65 -6.55 16.69
C TYR A 199 8.93 -5.24 16.28
N CYS A 200 9.67 -4.13 16.16
CA CYS A 200 9.09 -2.79 15.95
C CYS A 200 9.29 -2.20 14.55
N THR A 201 9.78 -2.95 13.56
CA THR A 201 9.64 -2.48 12.17
C THR A 201 8.18 -2.60 11.78
N ALA A 202 7.50 -1.46 11.58
CA ALA A 202 6.10 -1.43 11.21
C ALA A 202 5.86 -2.42 10.04
N PRO A 203 4.98 -3.43 10.20
CA PRO A 203 4.83 -4.51 9.22
C PRO A 203 4.45 -3.97 7.83
N GLU A 204 3.85 -2.79 7.75
CA GLU A 204 3.60 -2.07 6.50
C GLU A 204 4.88 -1.75 5.70
N CYS A 205 5.96 -1.32 6.36
CA CYS A 205 7.20 -0.91 5.67
C CYS A 205 7.97 -2.11 5.12
N LEU A 206 7.90 -3.25 5.84
CA LEU A 206 8.45 -4.51 5.38
C LEU A 206 7.64 -5.07 4.21
N LEU A 207 6.31 -4.89 4.20
CA LEU A 207 5.48 -5.26 3.05
C LEU A 207 5.77 -4.41 1.81
N ASP A 208 5.91 -3.09 1.97
CA ASP A 208 6.22 -2.21 0.83
C ASP A 208 7.60 -2.56 0.24
N HIS A 209 8.58 -2.96 1.07
CA HIS A 209 9.86 -3.48 0.58
C HIS A 209 9.70 -4.84 -0.11
N VAL A 210 9.02 -5.81 0.52
CA VAL A 210 8.82 -7.15 -0.05
C VAL A 210 8.04 -7.09 -1.37
N ALA A 211 7.01 -6.25 -1.47
CA ALA A 211 6.24 -6.07 -2.70
C ALA A 211 7.09 -5.48 -3.84
N ASN A 212 8.04 -4.59 -3.52
CA ASN A 212 8.96 -4.00 -4.50
C ASN A 212 10.14 -4.93 -4.87
N GLU A 213 10.71 -5.66 -3.92
CA GLU A 213 11.82 -6.61 -4.17
C GLU A 213 11.39 -7.78 -5.05
N VAL A 214 10.15 -8.26 -4.89
CA VAL A 214 9.60 -9.34 -5.73
C VAL A 214 9.50 -8.92 -7.22
N ASP A 215 9.38 -7.63 -7.54
CA ASP A 215 9.43 -7.12 -8.94
C ASP A 215 10.87 -7.13 -9.51
N LEU A 216 11.88 -6.75 -8.71
CA LEU A 216 13.27 -6.63 -9.18
C LEU A 216 13.81 -7.97 -9.69
N GLU A 217 13.60 -9.08 -8.96
CA GLU A 217 14.05 -10.40 -9.41
C GLU A 217 13.15 -10.99 -10.51
N GLY A 218 11.87 -10.60 -10.57
CA GLY A 218 10.95 -10.96 -11.66
C GLY A 218 11.37 -10.35 -13.01
N ARG A 219 11.95 -9.15 -12.99
CA ARG A 219 12.52 -8.50 -14.18
C ARG A 219 13.81 -9.16 -14.65
N GLU A 220 14.67 -9.61 -13.74
CA GLU A 220 15.91 -10.34 -14.10
C GLU A 220 15.63 -11.69 -14.79
N ARG A 221 14.43 -12.27 -14.60
CA ARG A 221 14.01 -13.51 -15.26
C ARG A 221 13.23 -13.32 -16.56
N ARG A 222 13.00 -12.08 -17.03
CA ARG A 222 12.41 -11.86 -18.36
C ARG A 222 13.50 -12.08 -19.44
N PRO A 223 13.36 -13.05 -20.36
CA PRO A 223 14.21 -13.04 -21.55
C PRO A 223 13.94 -11.74 -22.31
N ALA A 224 15.01 -11.05 -22.71
CA ALA A 224 14.93 -9.82 -23.49
C ALA A 224 13.97 -10.01 -24.67
N ARG A 225 12.94 -9.15 -24.78
CA ARG A 225 12.14 -9.07 -26.00
C ARG A 225 13.10 -8.65 -27.13
N LEU A 226 13.40 -9.57 -28.04
CA LEU A 226 14.07 -9.21 -29.28
C LEU A 226 13.20 -8.19 -30.02
N PRO A 227 13.79 -7.18 -30.68
CA PRO A 227 13.04 -6.26 -31.51
C PRO A 227 12.32 -7.05 -32.60
N SER A 228 11.03 -6.80 -32.76
CA SER A 228 10.29 -7.29 -33.93
C SER A 228 10.81 -6.55 -35.16
N ASP A 229 11.69 -7.19 -35.93
CA ASP A 229 12.09 -6.69 -37.24
C ASP A 229 10.88 -6.70 -38.17
N SER A 230 10.44 -5.49 -38.51
CA SER A 230 9.51 -5.22 -39.60
C SER A 230 10.24 -5.48 -40.92
N LEU A 231 10.07 -6.67 -41.50
CA LEU A 231 10.37 -6.89 -42.92
C LEU A 231 9.11 -6.60 -43.74
N HIS A 232 8.97 -5.33 -44.09
CA HIS A 232 8.37 -4.95 -45.37
C HIS A 232 9.42 -5.29 -46.43
N ASP A 233 9.13 -6.24 -47.32
CA ASP A 233 9.77 -6.23 -48.63
C ASP A 233 8.77 -6.62 -49.71
N SER A 234 8.70 -5.74 -50.70
CA SER A 234 7.84 -5.78 -51.85
C SER A 234 8.56 -6.42 -53.04
N VAL A 235 7.78 -6.76 -54.07
CA VAL A 235 8.18 -7.03 -55.48
C VAL A 235 8.54 -8.50 -55.81
N ARG A 236 7.60 -9.25 -56.38
CA ARG A 236 7.30 -9.31 -57.84
C ARG A 236 5.92 -9.89 -58.09
#